data_AF-A0A2G3EEA1-F1
#
_entry.id   AF-A0A2G3EEA1-F1
#
_cell.length_a   1.000
_cell.length_b   1.000
_cell.length_c   1.000
_cell.angle_alpha   90.00
_cell.angle_beta   90.00
_cell.angle_gamma   90.00
#
_symmetry.space_group_name_H-M   'P 1'
#
loop_
_entity.id
_entity.type
_entity.pdbx_description
1 polymer ?
#
loop_
_entity_poly.entity_id
_entity_poly.type
_entity_poly.pdbx_seq_one_letter_code
_entity_poly.pdbx_strand_id
1 'polypeptide(L)'
;MPTIMPIRDLRNTSEISEIAHRKKEPIFITKNGYSDLVVMSAELYEKFARENRIDQAIFEAEQEFAETGKTIDAKDAFAELEKKYFE
;
A
#
# COMPACT_ATOMS: atom_id res chain seq x y z
N MET A 1 -9.09 3.40 16.14
CA MET A 1 -7.91 3.99 16.84
C MET A 1 -6.74 3.04 16.62
N PRO A 2 -5.55 3.52 16.24
CA PRO A 2 -4.41 2.66 15.95
C PRO A 2 -4.02 1.84 17.19
N THR A 3 -3.67 0.57 16.99
CA THR A 3 -3.18 -0.28 18.07
C THR A 3 -1.71 0.03 18.28
N ILE A 4 -1.32 0.39 19.51
CA ILE A 4 0.07 0.72 19.86
C ILE A 4 0.53 -0.26 20.94
N MET A 5 1.66 -0.92 20.72
CA MET A 5 2.21 -1.92 21.64
C MET A 5 3.71 -1.68 21.86
N PRO A 6 4.28 -1.96 23.05
CA PRO A 6 5.71 -1.93 23.26
C PRO A 6 6.42 -3.09 22.57
N ILE A 7 7.68 -2.89 22.16
CA ILE A 7 8.51 -3.91 21.49
C ILE A 7 8.69 -5.19 22.30
N ARG A 8 8.54 -5.13 23.64
CA ARG A 8 8.59 -6.31 24.51
C ARG A 8 7.47 -7.31 24.19
N ASP A 9 6.33 -6.84 23.69
CA ASP A 9 5.18 -7.69 23.40
C ASP A 9 5.40 -8.54 22.15
N LEU A 10 6.36 -8.16 21.28
CA LEU A 10 6.80 -8.97 20.14
C LEU A 10 7.30 -10.37 20.51
N ARG A 11 7.58 -10.62 21.80
CA ARG A 11 7.93 -11.94 22.31
C ARG A 11 6.78 -12.94 22.21
N ASN A 12 5.51 -12.49 22.23
CA ASN A 12 4.35 -13.35 22.04
C ASN A 12 3.88 -13.30 20.58
N THR A 13 4.59 -14.01 19.71
CA THR A 13 4.35 -13.98 18.26
C THR A 13 2.96 -14.49 17.87
N SER A 14 2.40 -15.44 18.62
CA SER A 14 1.07 -16.01 18.34
C SER A 14 -0.03 -14.96 18.54
N GLU A 15 0.01 -14.23 19.66
CA GLU A 15 -0.98 -13.20 19.96
C GLU A 15 -0.91 -12.03 18.97
N ILE A 16 0.30 -11.59 18.62
CA ILE A 16 0.46 -10.51 17.63
C ILE A 16 -0.01 -10.93 16.24
N SER A 17 0.30 -12.17 15.84
CA SER A 17 -0.21 -12.71 14.58
C SER A 17 -1.74 -12.70 14.58
N GLU A 18 -2.39 -13.15 15.66
CA GLU A 18 -3.84 -13.15 15.75
C GLU A 18 -4.44 -11.74 15.70
N ILE A 19 -3.86 -10.77 16.43
CA ILE A 19 -4.30 -9.37 16.40
C ILE A 19 -4.17 -8.80 14.98
N ALA A 20 -3.04 -9.05 14.30
CA ALA A 20 -2.78 -8.54 12.96
C ALA A 20 -3.80 -9.06 11.93
N HIS A 21 -4.17 -10.34 12.00
CA HIS A 21 -5.18 -10.92 11.12
C HIS A 21 -6.60 -10.47 11.49
N ARG A 22 -6.93 -10.38 12.78
CA ARG A 22 -8.29 -10.05 13.25
C ARG A 22 -8.64 -8.59 13.02
N LYS A 23 -7.74 -7.67 13.36
CA LYS A 23 -8.02 -6.22 13.27
C LYS A 23 -7.98 -5.71 11.83
N LYS A 24 -7.20 -6.34 10.95
CA LYS A 24 -6.94 -5.87 9.57
C LYS A 24 -6.52 -4.39 9.54
N GLU A 25 -5.77 -3.98 10.56
CA GLU A 25 -5.22 -2.63 10.74
C GLU A 25 -3.75 -2.75 11.17
N PRO A 26 -2.89 -1.78 10.81
CA PRO A 26 -1.51 -1.74 11.29
C PRO A 26 -1.42 -1.65 12.82
N ILE A 27 -0.46 -2.39 13.39
CA ILE A 27 -0.08 -2.32 14.79
C ILE A 27 1.23 -1.55 14.87
N PHE A 28 1.24 -0.42 15.57
CA PHE A 28 2.44 0.38 15.79
C PHE A 28 3.19 -0.15 17.01
N ILE A 29 4.48 -0.40 16.83
CA ILE A 29 5.35 -0.90 17.87
C ILE A 29 6.23 0.24 18.36
N THR A 30 6.28 0.42 19.67
CA THR A 30 7.10 1.44 20.32
C THR A 30 8.31 0.85 21.01
N LYS A 31 9.43 1.56 20.96
CA LYS A 31 10.67 1.26 21.67
C LYS A 31 11.11 2.51 22.42
N ASN A 32 11.24 2.39 23.75
CA ASN A 32 11.59 3.51 24.64
C ASN A 32 10.68 4.74 24.48
N GLY A 33 9.38 4.53 24.21
CA GLY A 33 8.39 5.61 24.05
C GLY A 33 8.27 6.19 22.64
N TYR A 34 9.09 5.74 21.68
CA TYR A 34 9.06 6.21 20.29
C TYR A 34 8.53 5.13 19.36
N SER A 35 7.81 5.52 18.30
CA SER A 35 7.41 4.59 17.23
C SER A 35 8.65 4.04 16.52
N ASP A 36 8.74 2.72 16.39
CA ASP A 36 9.93 2.01 15.91
C ASP A 36 9.60 1.10 14.72
N LEU A 37 8.52 0.31 14.82
CA LEU A 37 8.11 -0.65 13.79
C LEU A 37 6.59 -0.62 13.58
N VAL A 38 6.14 -1.18 12.46
CA VAL A 38 4.73 -1.47 12.20
C VAL A 38 4.59 -2.94 11.84
N VAL A 39 3.63 -3.62 12.44
CA VAL A 39 3.29 -5.02 12.15
C VAL A 39 1.92 -5.09 11.50
N MET A 40 1.81 -5.89 10.44
CA MET A 40 0.60 -6.14 9.67
C MET A 40 0.51 -7.63 9.32
N SER A 41 -0.69 -8.11 8.97
CA SER A 41 -0.78 -9.39 8.25
C SER A 41 -0.22 -9.23 6.84
N ALA A 42 0.24 -10.33 6.24
CA ALA A 42 0.74 -10.32 4.86
C ALA A 42 -0.33 -9.80 3.89
N GLU A 43 -1.58 -10.25 4.04
CA GLU A 43 -2.72 -9.81 3.21
C GLU A 43 -2.94 -8.29 3.29
N LEU A 44 -2.85 -7.71 4.48
CA LEU A 44 -3.00 -6.27 4.67
C LEU A 44 -1.84 -5.51 4.04
N TYR A 45 -0.61 -6.00 4.21
CA TYR A 45 0.57 -5.41 3.59
C TYR A 45 0.48 -5.43 2.06
N GLU A 46 0.09 -6.55 1.46
CA GLU A 46 -0.09 -6.66 0.01
C GLU A 46 -1.16 -5.70 -0.51
N LYS A 47 -2.28 -5.57 0.21
CA LYS A 47 -3.32 -4.60 -0.13
C LYS A 47 -2.76 -3.17 -0.08
N PHE A 48 -2.10 -2.81 1.02
CA PHE A 48 -1.51 -1.48 1.21
C PHE A 48 -0.48 -1.15 0.11
N ALA A 49 0.43 -2.07 -0.19
CA ALA A 49 1.44 -1.88 -1.22
C ALA A 49 0.83 -1.73 -2.63
N ARG A 50 -0.21 -2.50 -2.93
CA ARG A 50 -0.93 -2.38 -4.21
C ARG A 50 -1.65 -1.04 -4.34
N GLU A 51 -2.36 -0.62 -3.30
CA GLU A 51 -3.07 0.68 -3.28
C GLU A 51 -2.07 1.82 -3.46
N ASN A 52 -0.97 1.82 -2.70
CA ASN A 52 0.07 2.84 -2.82
C ASN A 52 0.69 2.91 -4.24
N ARG A 53 0.89 1.76 -4.88
CA ARG A 53 1.38 1.72 -6.28
C ARG A 53 0.39 2.33 -7.26
N ILE A 54 -0.90 2.07 -7.09
CA ILE A 54 -1.95 2.64 -7.95
C ILE A 54 -2.03 4.15 -7.73
N ASP A 55 -2.05 4.59 -6.47
CA ASP A 55 -2.10 6.01 -6.12
C ASP A 55 -0.89 6.77 -6.68
N GLN A 56 0.30 6.18 -6.62
CA GLN A 56 1.51 6.76 -7.20
C GLN A 56 1.40 6.92 -8.73
N ALA A 57 0.88 5.89 -9.42
CA ALA A 57 0.69 5.95 -10.87
C ALA A 57 -0.35 7.01 -11.28
N ILE A 58 -1.43 7.14 -10.50
CA ILE A 58 -2.44 8.19 -10.71
C ILE A 58 -1.81 9.57 -10.49
N PHE A 59 -1.08 9.76 -9.38
CA PHE A 59 -0.44 11.02 -9.06
C PHE A 59 0.54 11.46 -10.15
N GLU A 60 1.36 10.55 -10.67
CA GLU A 60 2.27 10.83 -11.79
C GLU A 60 1.52 11.27 -13.06
N ALA A 61 0.43 10.58 -13.40
CA ALA A 61 -0.40 10.95 -14.55
C ALA A 61 -1.08 12.32 -14.37
N GLU A 62 -1.56 12.62 -13.16
CA GLU A 62 -2.15 13.92 -12.83
C GLU A 62 -1.10 15.05 -12.92
N GLN A 63 0.12 14.81 -12.47
CA GLN A 63 1.22 15.76 -12.60
C GLN A 63 1.59 16.01 -14.07
N GLU A 64 1.75 14.95 -14.87
CA GLU A 64 2.02 15.07 -16.30
C GLU A 64 0.93 15.87 -17.03
N PHE A 65 -0.34 15.60 -16.71
CA PHE A 65 -1.46 16.32 -17.29
C PHE A 65 -1.46 17.79 -16.85
N ALA A 66 -1.21 18.09 -15.57
CA ALA A 66 -1.15 19.47 -15.08
C ALA A 66 -0.03 20.29 -15.75
N GLU A 67 1.11 19.66 -16.08
CA GLU A 67 2.24 20.32 -16.73
C GLU A 67 2.07 20.47 -18.24
N THR A 68 1.52 19.45 -18.91
CA THR A 68 1.52 19.38 -20.39
C THR A 68 0.14 19.61 -21.02
N GLY A 69 -0.94 19.38 -20.27
CA GLY A 69 -2.32 19.34 -20.77
C GLY A 69 -2.59 18.22 -21.77
N LYS A 70 -1.67 17.26 -21.95
CA LYS A 70 -1.77 16.23 -22.98
C LYS A 70 -2.60 15.04 -22.48
N THR A 71 -3.45 14.52 -23.35
CA THR A 71 -4.19 13.28 -23.16
C THR A 71 -4.03 12.42 -24.41
N ILE A 72 -4.19 11.11 -24.25
CA ILE A 72 -4.31 10.18 -25.37
C ILE A 72 -5.79 9.95 -25.71
N ASP A 73 -6.12 9.85 -26.99
CA ASP A 73 -7.45 9.41 -27.41
C ASP A 73 -7.66 7.95 -27.01
N ALA A 74 -8.85 7.61 -26.54
CA ALA A 74 -9.14 6.26 -26.07
C ALA A 74 -8.89 5.19 -27.14
N LYS A 75 -9.20 5.47 -28.42
CA LYS A 75 -9.00 4.51 -29.52
C LYS A 75 -7.52 4.20 -29.74
N ASP A 76 -6.68 5.23 -29.70
CA ASP A 76 -5.24 5.09 -29.88
C ASP A 76 -4.64 4.30 -28.70
N ALA A 77 -5.08 4.59 -27.47
CA ALA A 77 -4.66 3.86 -26.29
C ALA A 77 -5.02 2.36 -26.35
N PHE A 78 -6.23 2.02 -26.76
CA PHE A 78 -6.64 0.61 -26.91
C PHE A 78 -5.86 -0.11 -28.01
N ALA A 79 -5.62 0.55 -29.15
CA ALA A 79 -4.83 -0.03 -30.24
C ALA A 79 -3.38 -0.33 -29.81
N GLU A 80 -2.75 0.55 -29.02
CA GLU A 80 -1.41 0.30 -28.48
C GLU A 80 -1.38 -0.85 -27.48
N LEU A 81 -2.40 -0.96 -26.60
CA LEU A 81 -2.50 -2.05 -25.64
C LEU A 81 -2.71 -3.41 -26.33
N GLU A 82 -3.57 -3.46 -27.34
CA GLU A 82 -3.82 -4.68 -28.12
C GLU A 82 -2.53 -5.19 -28.76
N LYS A 83 -1.82 -4.30 -29.48
CA LYS A 83 -0.54 -4.61 -30.12
C LYS A 83 0.55 -5.07 -29.14
N LYS A 84 0.54 -4.58 -27.90
CA LYS A 84 1.59 -4.89 -26.92
C LYS A 84 1.38 -6.23 -26.19
N TYR A 85 0.14 -6.63 -25.98
CA TYR A 85 -0.19 -7.75 -25.08
C TYR A 85 -0.96 -8.90 -25.76
N PHE A 86 -1.52 -8.68 -26.95
CA PHE A 86 -2.43 -9.64 -27.59
C PHE A 86 -2.02 -10.04 -29.03
N GLU A 87 -1.12 -9.31 -29.67
CA GLU A 87 -0.38 -9.74 -30.89
C GLU A 87 1.00 -10.31 -30.54
#